data_AF-A0A9E4YIZ5-F1
#
_entry.id   AF-A0A9E4YIZ5-F1
#
_cell.length_a   1.000
_cell.length_b   1.000
_cell.length_c   1.000
_cell.angle_alpha   90.00
_cell.angle_beta   90.00
_cell.angle_gamma   90.00
#
_symmetry.space_group_name_H-M   'P 1'
#
loop_
_entity.id
_entity.type
_entity.pdbx_description
1 polymer ?
#
loop_
_entity_poly.entity_id
_entity_poly.type
_entity_poly.pdbx_seq_one_letter_code
_entity_poly.pdbx_strand_id
1 'polypeptide(L)'
;EQSQTKVEGHNFDIRKHLVDYDDVMNTHRDVIYQERNKALSDADLKTNFLDMVREEITDLVEMHAPDRYPDEWDMETLAADLAAILKLPPDINTKTLGEMSHDEILERLLAYIEDTYEAREAEIGEEEMRTLERILLLRTIDGLWVEHLTAMDEMRQGIGLRAYGQSDPLVAYKREAHDMWGQLLANIRRQIAHSIYHVELTQKDRRPAAKPTASEGRGKVPVGAGVGASTAEATAGGGSRAAAPGKARKIGRNEKCPCGSGKKYKKCHGMAA
;
A
#
# COMPACT_ATOMS: atom_id res chain seq x y z
N GLU A 1 2.80 47.47 -26.06
CA GLU A 1 1.49 46.79 -25.97
C GLU A 1 1.45 45.48 -26.76
N GLN A 2 1.65 45.45 -28.09
CA GLN A 2 1.56 44.20 -28.86
C GLN A 2 2.54 43.08 -28.46
N SER A 3 3.79 43.41 -28.06
CA SER A 3 4.76 42.41 -27.60
C SER A 3 4.40 41.81 -26.24
N GLN A 4 3.74 42.59 -25.38
CA GLN A 4 3.28 42.12 -24.07
C GLN A 4 2.12 41.14 -24.23
N THR A 5 1.12 41.47 -25.06
CA THR A 5 0.00 40.56 -25.36
C THR A 5 0.46 39.24 -25.97
N LYS A 6 1.51 39.24 -26.81
CA LYS A 6 2.10 38.00 -27.36
C LYS A 6 2.79 37.15 -26.27
N VAL A 7 3.52 37.77 -25.35
CA VAL A 7 4.16 37.05 -24.23
C VAL A 7 3.10 36.50 -23.27
N GLU A 8 2.06 37.28 -22.97
CA GLU A 8 0.93 36.84 -22.15
C GLU A 8 0.16 35.68 -22.81
N GLY A 9 -0.07 35.75 -24.13
CA GLY A 9 -0.66 34.66 -24.90
C GLY A 9 0.18 33.38 -24.87
N HIS A 10 1.49 33.49 -25.09
CA HIS A 10 2.40 32.35 -25.01
C HIS A 10 2.42 31.70 -23.61
N ASN A 11 2.48 32.52 -22.54
CA ASN A 11 2.40 32.04 -21.16
C ASN A 11 1.03 31.46 -20.80
N PHE A 12 -0.04 31.92 -21.45
CA PHE A 12 -1.37 31.35 -21.30
C PHE A 12 -1.45 29.98 -21.96
N ASP A 13 -0.96 29.84 -23.19
CA ASP A 13 -0.97 28.57 -23.94
C ASP A 13 -0.15 27.49 -23.23
N ILE A 14 1.02 27.83 -22.68
CA ILE A 14 1.84 26.90 -21.87
C ILE A 14 1.05 26.40 -20.65
N ARG A 15 0.39 27.30 -19.93
CA ARG A 15 -0.39 26.92 -18.74
C ARG A 15 -1.61 26.10 -19.11
N LYS A 16 -2.30 26.45 -20.20
CA LYS A 16 -3.43 25.68 -20.70
C LYS A 16 -3.02 24.25 -21.04
N HIS A 17 -1.93 24.09 -21.79
CA HIS A 17 -1.40 22.76 -22.10
C HIS A 17 -1.05 21.98 -20.83
N LEU A 18 -0.39 22.59 -19.84
CA LEU A 18 -0.08 21.93 -18.57
C LEU A 18 -1.36 21.45 -17.84
N VAL A 19 -2.39 22.30 -17.78
CA VAL A 19 -3.68 21.97 -17.17
C VAL A 19 -4.33 20.77 -17.87
N ASP A 20 -4.27 20.70 -19.20
CA ASP A 20 -4.86 19.60 -19.96
C ASP A 20 -4.24 18.22 -19.62
N TYR A 21 -2.94 18.17 -19.27
CA TYR A 21 -2.28 16.95 -18.77
C TYR A 21 -2.67 16.66 -17.32
N ASP A 22 -2.71 17.70 -16.48
CA ASP A 22 -3.06 17.57 -15.07
C ASP A 22 -4.52 17.10 -14.87
N ASP A 23 -5.44 17.48 -15.77
CA ASP A 23 -6.85 17.06 -15.72
C ASP A 23 -7.02 15.53 -15.79
N VAL A 24 -6.18 14.85 -16.59
CA VAL A 24 -6.17 13.38 -16.66
C VAL A 24 -5.76 12.80 -15.32
N MET A 25 -4.69 13.34 -14.72
CA MET A 25 -4.20 12.89 -13.43
C MET A 25 -5.15 13.20 -12.28
N ASN A 26 -5.85 14.33 -12.34
CA ASN A 26 -6.87 14.69 -11.36
C ASN A 26 -8.05 13.71 -11.43
N THR A 27 -8.48 13.33 -12.63
CA THR A 27 -9.53 12.33 -12.81
C THR A 27 -9.15 10.99 -12.18
N HIS A 28 -7.92 10.49 -12.44
CA HIS A 28 -7.42 9.28 -11.80
C HIS A 28 -7.36 9.41 -10.27
N ARG A 29 -6.85 10.53 -9.78
CA ARG A 29 -6.72 10.81 -8.34
C ARG A 29 -8.07 10.81 -7.64
N ASP A 30 -9.07 11.43 -8.25
CA ASP A 30 -10.42 11.50 -7.69
C ASP A 30 -11.01 10.10 -7.52
N VAL A 31 -10.84 9.21 -8.51
CA VAL A 31 -11.32 7.82 -8.42
C VAL A 31 -10.57 7.04 -7.34
N ILE A 32 -9.23 7.10 -7.30
CA ILE A 32 -8.44 6.42 -6.27
C ILE A 32 -8.81 6.88 -4.86
N TYR A 33 -8.99 8.19 -4.66
CA TYR A 33 -9.36 8.72 -3.35
C TYR A 33 -10.79 8.39 -2.96
N GLN A 34 -11.71 8.27 -3.91
CA GLN A 34 -13.04 7.74 -3.64
C GLN A 34 -12.98 6.29 -3.16
N GLU A 35 -12.24 5.41 -3.87
CA GLU A 35 -12.09 4.01 -3.47
C GLU A 35 -11.39 3.87 -2.11
N ARG A 36 -10.34 4.67 -1.87
CA ARG A 36 -9.64 4.71 -0.59
C ARG A 36 -10.54 5.16 0.56
N ASN A 37 -11.42 6.13 0.31
CA ASN A 37 -12.38 6.61 1.31
C ASN A 37 -13.48 5.59 1.58
N LYS A 38 -13.96 4.87 0.55
CA LYS A 38 -14.89 3.73 0.72
C LYS A 38 -14.28 2.67 1.62
N ALA A 39 -12.99 2.32 1.41
CA ALA A 39 -12.27 1.37 2.25
C ALA A 39 -12.19 1.76 3.74
N LEU A 40 -12.15 3.06 4.04
CA LEU A 40 -12.10 3.61 5.39
C LEU A 40 -13.47 3.76 6.05
N SER A 41 -14.55 3.63 5.29
CA SER A 41 -15.94 3.73 5.78
C SER A 41 -16.52 2.37 6.15
N ASP A 42 -17.73 2.33 6.69
CA ASP A 42 -18.52 1.09 6.92
C ASP A 42 -19.10 0.52 5.61
N ALA A 43 -18.37 0.65 4.49
CA ALA A 43 -18.76 0.06 3.22
C ALA A 43 -18.65 -1.48 3.30
N ASP A 44 -19.44 -2.17 2.47
CA ASP A 44 -19.37 -3.62 2.34
C ASP A 44 -18.08 -4.04 1.62
N LEU A 45 -17.03 -4.25 2.41
CA LEU A 45 -15.72 -4.67 1.91
C LEU A 45 -15.72 -6.12 1.44
N LYS A 46 -16.54 -6.99 2.05
CA LYS A 46 -16.64 -8.40 1.67
C LYS A 46 -17.03 -8.52 0.20
N THR A 47 -18.15 -7.89 -0.15
CA THR A 47 -18.68 -7.96 -1.51
C THR A 47 -17.67 -7.41 -2.52
N ASN A 48 -17.04 -6.28 -2.21
CA ASN A 48 -16.01 -5.69 -3.09
C ASN A 48 -14.81 -6.64 -3.30
N PHE A 49 -14.33 -7.28 -2.24
CA PHE A 49 -13.23 -8.24 -2.34
C PHE A 49 -13.62 -9.50 -3.13
N LEU A 50 -14.80 -10.05 -2.85
CA LEU A 50 -15.30 -11.20 -3.60
C LEU A 50 -15.45 -10.86 -5.08
N ASP A 51 -16.00 -9.70 -5.44
CA ASP A 51 -16.12 -9.25 -6.83
C ASP A 51 -14.76 -9.15 -7.51
N MET A 52 -13.75 -8.57 -6.84
CA MET A 52 -12.38 -8.53 -7.35
C MET A 52 -11.80 -9.93 -7.58
N VAL A 53 -12.03 -10.88 -6.68
CA VAL A 53 -11.55 -12.25 -6.87
C VAL A 53 -12.32 -12.95 -8.00
N ARG A 54 -13.65 -12.78 -8.07
CA ARG A 54 -14.47 -13.36 -9.14
C ARG A 54 -14.02 -12.88 -10.52
N GLU A 55 -13.77 -11.58 -10.67
CA GLU A 55 -13.25 -11.00 -11.90
C GLU A 55 -11.87 -11.57 -12.26
N GLU A 56 -10.93 -11.67 -11.31
CA GLU A 56 -9.59 -12.22 -11.60
C GLU A 56 -9.67 -13.68 -12.07
N ILE A 57 -10.55 -14.47 -11.47
CA ILE A 57 -10.71 -15.89 -11.81
C ILE A 57 -11.39 -16.05 -13.16
N THR A 58 -12.36 -15.18 -13.44
CA THR A 58 -13.01 -15.12 -14.76
C THR A 58 -11.97 -14.77 -15.83
N ASP A 59 -11.12 -13.77 -15.58
CA ASP A 59 -10.06 -13.38 -16.51
C ASP A 59 -9.05 -14.53 -16.74
N LEU A 60 -8.70 -15.31 -15.70
CA LEU A 60 -7.83 -16.47 -15.84
C LEU A 60 -8.48 -17.58 -16.67
N VAL A 61 -9.75 -17.89 -16.42
CA VAL A 61 -10.46 -18.92 -17.20
C VAL A 61 -10.63 -18.48 -18.65
N GLU A 62 -10.99 -17.23 -18.92
CA GLU A 62 -11.09 -16.69 -20.28
C GLU A 62 -9.72 -16.67 -21.00
N MET A 63 -8.62 -16.47 -20.26
CA MET A 63 -7.27 -16.47 -20.82
C MET A 63 -6.79 -17.88 -21.19
N HIS A 64 -7.11 -18.89 -20.37
CA HIS A 64 -6.55 -20.24 -20.52
C HIS A 64 -7.52 -21.28 -21.07
N ALA A 65 -8.82 -21.05 -20.94
CA ALA A 65 -9.86 -21.97 -21.38
C ALA A 65 -11.02 -21.21 -22.05
N PRO A 66 -10.79 -20.40 -23.10
CA PRO A 66 -11.83 -19.59 -23.72
C PRO A 66 -12.96 -20.46 -24.31
N ASP A 67 -14.21 -20.00 -24.15
CA ASP A 67 -15.42 -20.72 -24.60
C ASP A 67 -15.38 -21.08 -26.11
N ARG A 68 -14.85 -20.17 -26.94
CA ARG A 68 -14.88 -20.33 -28.40
C ARG A 68 -13.89 -21.34 -28.96
N TYR A 69 -12.82 -21.65 -28.23
CA TYR A 69 -11.70 -22.45 -28.74
C TYR A 69 -11.27 -23.53 -27.74
N PRO A 70 -12.07 -24.62 -27.57
CA PRO A 70 -11.73 -25.72 -26.68
C PRO A 70 -10.38 -26.40 -26.97
N ASP A 71 -9.95 -26.38 -28.23
CA ASP A 71 -8.67 -26.98 -28.65
C ASP A 71 -7.44 -26.18 -28.15
N GLU A 72 -7.61 -24.92 -27.74
CA GLU A 72 -6.54 -24.05 -27.24
C GLU A 72 -6.44 -24.07 -25.70
N TRP A 73 -7.22 -24.91 -25.04
CA TRP A 73 -7.28 -24.95 -23.58
C TRP A 73 -5.95 -25.39 -22.96
N ASP A 74 -5.41 -24.56 -22.07
CA ASP A 74 -4.22 -24.83 -21.26
C ASP A 74 -4.60 -24.99 -19.79
N MET A 75 -5.05 -26.21 -19.46
CA MET A 75 -5.44 -26.57 -18.09
C MET A 75 -4.25 -26.63 -17.13
N GLU A 76 -3.03 -26.85 -17.63
CA GLU A 76 -1.83 -26.91 -16.78
C GLU A 76 -1.49 -25.51 -16.25
N THR A 77 -1.46 -24.52 -17.14
CA THR A 77 -1.20 -23.12 -16.76
C THR A 77 -2.36 -22.56 -15.93
N LEU A 78 -3.63 -22.85 -16.30
CA LEU A 78 -4.78 -22.45 -15.49
C LEU A 78 -4.68 -22.98 -14.05
N ALA A 79 -4.38 -24.27 -13.87
CA ALA A 79 -4.25 -24.86 -12.54
C ALA A 79 -3.07 -24.25 -11.76
N ALA A 80 -1.97 -23.92 -12.42
CA ALA A 80 -0.82 -23.26 -11.79
C ALA A 80 -1.16 -21.84 -11.31
N ASP A 81 -1.84 -21.05 -12.15
CA ASP A 81 -2.22 -19.68 -11.80
C ASP A 81 -3.31 -19.63 -10.71
N LEU A 82 -4.28 -20.55 -10.76
CA LEU A 82 -5.25 -20.73 -9.67
C LEU A 82 -4.58 -21.15 -8.36
N ALA A 83 -3.59 -22.04 -8.41
CA ALA A 83 -2.83 -22.47 -7.23
C ALA A 83 -1.99 -21.34 -6.61
N ALA A 84 -1.65 -20.31 -7.39
CA ALA A 84 -0.99 -19.10 -6.89
C ALA A 84 -1.95 -18.13 -6.18
N ILE A 85 -3.26 -18.31 -6.32
CA ILE A 85 -4.29 -17.53 -5.62
C ILE A 85 -4.75 -18.25 -4.35
N LEU A 86 -5.09 -19.54 -4.48
CA LEU A 86 -5.57 -20.34 -3.36
C LEU A 86 -5.14 -21.81 -3.47
N LYS A 87 -5.19 -22.51 -2.34
CA LYS A 87 -4.91 -23.95 -2.32
C LYS A 87 -6.05 -24.70 -2.98
N LEU A 88 -5.79 -25.31 -4.13
CA LEU A 88 -6.78 -26.11 -4.84
C LEU A 88 -7.04 -27.44 -4.12
N PRO A 89 -8.32 -27.85 -4.02
CA PRO A 89 -8.69 -29.13 -3.45
C PRO A 89 -8.43 -30.23 -4.49
N PRO A 90 -8.26 -31.49 -4.07
CA PRO A 90 -7.84 -32.59 -4.96
C PRO A 90 -8.83 -32.88 -6.10
N ASP A 91 -10.09 -32.47 -5.94
CA ASP A 91 -11.19 -32.59 -6.89
C ASP A 91 -11.28 -31.42 -7.89
N ILE A 92 -10.43 -30.41 -7.77
CA ILE A 92 -10.20 -29.36 -8.78
C ILE A 92 -8.77 -29.54 -9.30
N ASN A 93 -8.64 -30.38 -10.32
CA ASN A 93 -7.37 -30.67 -10.99
C ASN A 93 -7.50 -30.58 -12.51
N THR A 94 -6.38 -30.63 -13.21
CA THR A 94 -6.32 -30.48 -14.67
C THR A 94 -7.22 -31.46 -15.42
N LYS A 95 -7.37 -32.69 -14.92
CA LYS A 95 -8.22 -33.71 -15.56
C LYS A 95 -9.69 -33.42 -15.35
N THR A 96 -10.09 -33.13 -14.12
CA THR A 96 -11.50 -32.82 -13.81
C THR A 96 -11.96 -31.56 -14.53
N LEU A 97 -11.10 -30.53 -14.61
CA LEU A 97 -11.43 -29.29 -15.32
C LEU A 97 -11.50 -29.51 -16.83
N GLY A 98 -10.60 -30.32 -17.42
CA GLY A 98 -10.63 -30.64 -18.84
C GLY A 98 -11.83 -31.48 -19.30
N GLU A 99 -12.57 -32.09 -18.39
CA GLU A 99 -13.80 -32.83 -18.68
C GLU A 99 -15.07 -31.96 -18.58
N MET A 100 -14.94 -30.71 -18.12
CA MET A 100 -16.04 -29.78 -17.90
C MET A 100 -16.13 -28.76 -19.04
N SER A 101 -17.31 -28.17 -19.23
CA SER A 101 -17.48 -27.01 -20.11
C SER A 101 -16.95 -25.73 -19.46
N HIS A 102 -16.71 -24.69 -20.27
CA HIS A 102 -16.25 -23.38 -19.78
C HIS A 102 -17.11 -22.84 -18.64
N ASP A 103 -18.44 -22.85 -18.83
CA ASP A 103 -19.39 -22.32 -17.85
C ASP A 103 -19.39 -23.14 -16.56
N GLU A 104 -19.26 -24.47 -16.66
CA GLU A 104 -19.15 -25.35 -15.50
C GLU A 104 -17.84 -25.13 -14.73
N ILE A 105 -16.73 -24.85 -15.43
CA ILE A 105 -15.45 -24.49 -14.81
C ILE A 105 -15.61 -23.19 -14.01
N LEU A 106 -16.17 -22.15 -14.63
CA LEU A 106 -16.42 -20.87 -13.96
C LEU A 106 -17.31 -21.04 -12.74
N GLU A 107 -18.48 -21.66 -12.89
CA GLU A 107 -19.42 -21.84 -11.78
C GLU A 107 -18.78 -22.59 -10.61
N ARG A 108 -18.04 -23.67 -10.91
CA ARG A 108 -17.36 -24.46 -9.89
C ARG A 108 -16.24 -23.70 -9.18
N LEU A 109 -15.42 -22.94 -9.92
CA LEU A 109 -14.34 -22.16 -9.32
C LEU A 109 -14.86 -21.00 -8.48
N LEU A 110 -15.88 -20.28 -8.97
CA LEU A 110 -16.47 -19.16 -8.25
C LEU A 110 -17.14 -19.62 -6.95
N ALA A 111 -17.91 -20.71 -7.00
CA ALA A 111 -18.50 -21.31 -5.79
C ALA A 111 -17.42 -21.74 -4.78
N TYR A 112 -16.37 -22.40 -5.25
CA TYR A 112 -15.28 -22.86 -4.38
C TYR A 112 -14.55 -21.70 -3.68
N ILE A 113 -14.41 -20.56 -4.35
CA ILE A 113 -13.74 -19.38 -3.81
C ILE A 113 -14.59 -18.70 -2.75
N GLU A 114 -15.90 -18.61 -2.96
CA GLU A 114 -16.83 -18.12 -1.95
C GLU A 114 -16.79 -18.98 -0.70
N ASP A 115 -16.89 -20.31 -0.85
CA ASP A 115 -16.81 -21.26 0.27
C ASP A 115 -15.47 -21.14 1.01
N THR A 116 -14.36 -21.00 0.28
CA THR A 116 -13.02 -20.85 0.87
C THR A 116 -12.89 -19.54 1.64
N TYR A 117 -13.45 -18.46 1.11
CA TYR A 117 -13.48 -17.17 1.77
C TYR A 117 -14.32 -17.24 3.06
N GLU A 118 -15.50 -17.87 3.01
CA GLU A 118 -16.38 -18.02 4.19
C GLU A 118 -15.75 -18.87 5.28
N ALA A 119 -15.10 -19.98 4.91
CA ALA A 119 -14.34 -20.81 5.85
C ALA A 119 -13.25 -19.99 6.54
N ARG A 120 -12.52 -19.17 5.78
CA ARG A 120 -11.46 -18.31 6.32
C ARG A 120 -12.00 -17.20 7.22
N GLU A 121 -13.14 -16.60 6.86
CA GLU A 121 -13.83 -15.62 7.70
C GLU A 121 -14.30 -16.25 9.02
N ALA A 122 -14.79 -17.49 8.99
CA ALA A 122 -15.19 -18.23 10.19
C ALA A 122 -13.99 -18.57 11.11
N GLU A 123 -12.81 -18.85 10.53
CA GLU A 123 -11.59 -19.12 11.28
C GLU A 123 -10.98 -17.87 11.94
N ILE A 124 -10.93 -16.75 11.21
CA ILE A 124 -10.31 -15.49 11.68
C ILE A 124 -11.27 -14.67 12.55
N GLY A 125 -12.58 -14.74 12.25
CA GLY A 125 -13.62 -13.89 12.80
C GLY A 125 -13.89 -12.65 11.93
N GLU A 126 -15.15 -12.24 11.90
CA GLU A 126 -15.65 -11.17 11.01
C GLU A 126 -14.93 -9.82 11.21
N GLU A 127 -14.75 -9.36 12.46
CA GLU A 127 -14.11 -8.06 12.74
C GLU A 127 -12.64 -8.01 12.28
N GLU A 128 -11.90 -9.09 12.53
CA GLU A 128 -10.49 -9.23 12.14
C GLU A 128 -10.37 -9.39 10.61
N MET A 129 -11.31 -10.10 9.97
CA MET A 129 -11.37 -10.23 8.51
C MET A 129 -11.61 -8.87 7.82
N ARG A 130 -12.55 -8.06 8.34
CA ARG A 130 -12.78 -6.68 7.85
C ARG A 130 -11.56 -5.78 8.05
N THR A 131 -10.85 -5.98 9.17
CA THR A 131 -9.60 -5.24 9.44
C THR A 131 -8.50 -5.65 8.46
N LEU A 132 -8.37 -6.93 8.17
CA LEU A 132 -7.43 -7.48 7.19
C LEU A 132 -7.71 -6.91 5.80
N GLU A 133 -8.96 -6.95 5.34
CA GLU A 133 -9.39 -6.40 4.06
C GLU A 133 -9.04 -4.93 3.93
N ARG A 134 -9.38 -4.13 4.93
CA ARG A 134 -9.08 -2.70 4.94
C ARG A 134 -7.59 -2.44 4.82
N ILE A 135 -6.77 -3.16 5.60
CA ILE A 135 -5.31 -3.00 5.56
C ILE A 135 -4.76 -3.41 4.19
N LEU A 136 -5.25 -4.53 3.65
CA LEU A 136 -4.78 -5.07 2.38
C LEU A 136 -5.14 -4.14 1.21
N LEU A 137 -6.40 -3.72 1.12
CA LEU A 137 -6.89 -2.80 0.08
C LEU A 137 -6.11 -1.49 0.09
N LEU A 138 -5.98 -0.85 1.26
CA LEU A 138 -5.27 0.42 1.39
C LEU A 138 -3.79 0.28 1.04
N ARG A 139 -3.12 -0.77 1.51
CA ARG A 139 -1.70 -1.00 1.22
C ARG A 139 -1.45 -1.23 -0.27
N THR A 140 -2.31 -2.02 -0.92
CA THR A 140 -2.21 -2.32 -2.35
C THR A 140 -2.45 -1.06 -3.18
N ILE A 141 -3.53 -0.32 -2.92
CA ILE A 141 -3.83 0.94 -3.61
C ILE A 141 -2.70 1.96 -3.42
N ASP A 142 -2.26 2.20 -2.17
CA ASP A 142 -1.24 3.21 -1.89
C ASP A 142 0.11 2.85 -2.55
N GLY A 143 0.47 1.57 -2.62
CA GLY A 143 1.67 1.09 -3.31
C GLY A 143 1.62 1.31 -4.82
N LEU A 144 0.61 0.73 -5.48
CA LEU A 144 0.49 0.79 -6.95
C LEU A 144 0.18 2.20 -7.46
N TRP A 145 -0.50 3.03 -6.67
CA TRP A 145 -0.75 4.42 -7.03
C TRP A 145 0.54 5.24 -7.13
N VAL A 146 1.49 5.05 -6.21
CA VAL A 146 2.79 5.75 -6.26
C VAL A 146 3.58 5.34 -7.51
N GLU A 147 3.56 4.05 -7.85
CA GLU A 147 4.18 3.55 -9.09
C GLU A 147 3.51 4.16 -10.33
N HIS A 148 2.18 4.21 -10.36
CA HIS A 148 1.42 4.85 -11.44
C HIS A 148 1.72 6.34 -11.59
N LEU A 149 1.78 7.10 -10.49
CA LEU A 149 2.17 8.51 -10.51
C LEU A 149 3.55 8.71 -11.14
N THR A 150 4.49 7.83 -10.80
CA THR A 150 5.86 7.88 -11.32
C THR A 150 5.87 7.58 -12.82
N ALA A 151 5.20 6.50 -13.24
CA ALA A 151 5.10 6.11 -14.64
C ALA A 151 4.38 7.18 -15.49
N MET A 152 3.35 7.83 -14.96
CA MET A 152 2.64 8.93 -15.62
C MET A 152 3.52 10.18 -15.81
N ASP A 153 4.39 10.50 -14.84
CA ASP A 153 5.33 11.62 -14.98
C ASP A 153 6.41 11.31 -16.02
N GLU A 154 6.98 10.11 -16.01
CA GLU A 154 7.95 9.65 -17.02
C GLU A 154 7.34 9.66 -18.42
N MET A 155 6.11 9.15 -18.56
CA MET A 155 5.38 9.12 -19.83
C MET A 155 5.09 10.55 -20.34
N ARG A 156 4.68 11.47 -19.46
CA ARG A 156 4.48 12.89 -19.81
C ARG A 156 5.77 13.54 -20.32
N GLN A 157 6.92 13.25 -19.71
CA GLN A 157 8.21 13.79 -20.17
C GLN A 157 8.62 13.20 -21.54
N GLY A 158 8.30 11.92 -21.78
CA GLY A 158 8.64 11.21 -23.02
C GLY A 158 7.70 11.46 -24.20
N ILE A 159 6.44 11.85 -23.97
CA ILE A 159 5.41 11.93 -25.02
C ILE A 159 5.75 12.97 -26.10
N GLY A 160 6.46 14.05 -25.73
CA GLY A 160 6.91 15.08 -26.65
C GLY A 160 7.89 14.58 -27.71
N LEU A 161 8.69 13.55 -27.40
CA LEU A 161 9.60 12.92 -28.37
C LEU A 161 8.85 11.99 -29.34
N ARG A 162 7.73 11.40 -28.91
CA ARG A 162 6.87 10.53 -29.74
C ARG A 162 5.95 11.31 -30.68
N ALA A 163 5.60 12.54 -30.32
CA ALA A 163 4.78 13.45 -31.13
C ALA A 163 5.44 13.91 -32.44
N TYR A 164 6.73 13.59 -32.67
CA TYR A 164 7.37 13.75 -33.99
C TYR A 164 6.69 12.91 -35.09
N GLY A 165 5.81 11.95 -34.73
CA GLY A 165 5.06 11.08 -35.63
C GLY A 165 3.73 11.62 -36.19
N GLN A 166 3.53 12.94 -36.30
CA GLN A 166 2.31 13.59 -36.82
C GLN A 166 1.04 13.48 -35.94
N SER A 167 1.15 12.95 -34.72
CA SER A 167 0.05 12.85 -33.75
C SER A 167 0.12 14.00 -32.73
N ASP A 168 -1.04 14.53 -32.31
CA ASP A 168 -1.11 15.49 -31.21
C ASP A 168 -0.60 14.81 -29.90
N PRO A 169 0.45 15.35 -29.24
CA PRO A 169 1.01 14.76 -28.02
C PRO A 169 -0.01 14.59 -26.89
N LEU A 170 -0.97 15.52 -26.76
CA LEU A 170 -1.99 15.46 -25.72
C LEU A 170 -2.97 14.30 -25.97
N VAL A 171 -3.31 14.06 -27.24
CA VAL A 171 -4.18 12.93 -27.61
C VAL A 171 -3.47 11.60 -27.37
N ALA A 172 -2.20 11.50 -27.75
CA ALA A 172 -1.39 10.33 -27.47
C ALA A 172 -1.26 10.08 -25.96
N TYR A 173 -0.99 11.12 -25.18
CA TYR A 173 -0.93 11.06 -23.72
C TYR A 173 -2.23 10.56 -23.11
N LYS A 174 -3.38 11.12 -23.50
CA LYS A 174 -4.70 10.69 -22.98
C LYS A 174 -4.98 9.21 -23.25
N ARG A 175 -4.61 8.71 -24.42
CA ARG A 175 -4.78 7.30 -24.78
C ARG A 175 -3.89 6.40 -23.91
N GLU A 176 -2.60 6.70 -23.83
CA GLU A 176 -1.65 5.91 -23.05
C GLU A 176 -1.96 5.96 -21.55
N ALA A 177 -2.40 7.13 -21.05
CA ALA A 177 -2.86 7.30 -19.69
C ALA A 177 -4.08 6.43 -19.36
N HIS A 178 -5.02 6.30 -20.29
CA HIS A 178 -6.18 5.41 -20.13
C HIS A 178 -5.76 3.94 -20.08
N ASP A 179 -4.83 3.53 -20.95
CA ASP A 179 -4.32 2.16 -20.96
C ASP A 179 -3.57 1.84 -19.65
N MET A 180 -2.72 2.76 -19.17
CA MET A 180 -2.03 2.63 -17.88
C MET A 180 -3.00 2.63 -16.70
N TRP A 181 -4.09 3.39 -16.78
CA TRP A 181 -5.15 3.38 -15.77
C TRP A 181 -5.85 2.02 -15.69
N GLY A 182 -6.19 1.42 -16.82
CA GLY A 182 -6.75 0.07 -16.87
C GLY A 182 -5.80 -0.95 -16.25
N GLN A 183 -4.50 -0.86 -16.55
CA GLN A 183 -3.47 -1.71 -15.96
C GLN A 183 -3.35 -1.53 -14.44
N LEU A 184 -3.40 -0.29 -13.94
CA LEU A 184 -3.41 -0.02 -12.50
C LEU A 184 -4.57 -0.72 -11.80
N LEU A 185 -5.80 -0.59 -12.33
CA LEU A 185 -6.98 -1.21 -11.74
C LEU A 185 -6.89 -2.75 -11.77
N ALA A 186 -6.46 -3.33 -12.91
CA ALA A 186 -6.24 -4.76 -13.03
C ALA A 186 -5.17 -5.27 -12.04
N ASN A 187 -4.06 -4.52 -11.88
CA ASN A 187 -2.99 -4.88 -10.94
C ASN A 187 -3.47 -4.82 -9.48
N ILE A 188 -4.30 -3.81 -9.13
CA ILE A 188 -4.90 -3.73 -7.79
C ILE A 188 -5.75 -4.97 -7.52
N ARG A 189 -6.66 -5.32 -8.45
CA ARG A 189 -7.52 -6.51 -8.36
C ARG A 189 -6.69 -7.78 -8.21
N ARG A 190 -5.74 -8.02 -9.11
CA ARG A 190 -4.86 -9.18 -9.09
C ARG A 190 -4.10 -9.29 -7.78
N GLN A 191 -3.46 -8.21 -7.34
CA GLN A 191 -2.68 -8.24 -6.10
C GLN A 191 -3.57 -8.52 -4.88
N ILE A 192 -4.80 -8.03 -4.86
CA ILE A 192 -5.78 -8.35 -3.81
C ILE A 192 -6.16 -9.82 -3.86
N ALA A 193 -6.53 -10.35 -5.02
CA ALA A 193 -6.95 -11.74 -5.18
C ALA A 193 -5.85 -12.72 -4.74
N HIS A 194 -4.60 -12.48 -5.15
CA HIS A 194 -3.47 -13.30 -4.75
C HIS A 194 -3.09 -13.16 -3.26
N SER A 195 -3.43 -12.05 -2.62
CA SER A 195 -3.02 -11.80 -1.23
C SER A 195 -4.05 -12.25 -0.20
N ILE A 196 -5.36 -12.14 -0.51
CA ILE A 196 -6.42 -12.32 0.49
C ILE A 196 -6.38 -13.71 1.14
N TYR A 197 -6.05 -14.77 0.40
CA TYR A 197 -5.99 -16.14 0.94
C TYR A 197 -4.65 -16.51 1.60
N HIS A 198 -3.60 -15.71 1.41
CA HIS A 198 -2.24 -16.01 1.89
C HIS A 198 -1.82 -15.23 3.14
N VAL A 199 -2.48 -14.11 3.45
CA VAL A 199 -2.07 -13.24 4.56
C VAL A 199 -2.46 -13.87 5.89
N GLU A 200 -1.48 -14.12 6.76
CA GLU A 200 -1.73 -14.47 8.16
C GLU A 200 -1.71 -13.21 9.03
N LEU A 201 -2.75 -13.00 9.85
CA LEU A 201 -2.73 -11.99 10.90
C LEU A 201 -1.78 -12.46 12.00
N THR A 202 -0.52 -12.03 11.91
CA THR A 202 0.37 -12.12 13.06
C THR A 202 -0.15 -11.12 14.09
N GLN A 203 -0.90 -11.64 15.07
CA GLN A 203 -1.36 -10.86 16.21
C GLN A 203 -0.11 -10.31 16.90
N LYS A 204 0.21 -9.05 16.60
CA LYS A 204 1.36 -8.39 17.21
C LYS A 204 1.01 -8.28 18.68
N ASP A 205 1.64 -9.13 19.51
CA ASP A 205 1.45 -9.18 20.95
C ASP A 205 1.10 -7.79 21.47
N ARG A 206 -0.14 -7.62 21.93
CA ARG A 206 -0.48 -6.51 22.81
C ARG A 206 0.43 -6.66 24.00
N ARG A 207 1.62 -6.07 23.92
CA ARG A 207 2.61 -6.10 24.99
C ARG A 207 1.86 -5.65 26.23
N PRO A 208 1.62 -6.54 27.22
CA PRO A 208 0.91 -6.13 28.41
C PRO A 208 1.74 -5.01 28.99
N ALA A 209 1.14 -3.83 29.14
CA ALA A 209 1.79 -2.67 29.70
C ALA A 209 2.49 -3.12 30.99
N ALA A 210 3.82 -3.16 30.96
CA ALA A 210 4.60 -3.67 32.07
C ALA A 210 4.22 -2.85 33.30
N LYS A 211 3.53 -3.48 34.25
CA LYS A 211 3.29 -2.88 35.56
C LYS A 211 4.68 -2.54 36.13
N PRO A 212 4.94 -1.29 36.55
CA PRO A 212 6.21 -0.98 37.17
C PRO A 212 6.29 -1.73 38.50
N THR A 213 7.00 -2.86 38.51
CA THR A 213 7.37 -3.56 39.73
C THR A 213 8.39 -2.68 40.45
N ALA A 214 7.95 -2.07 41.54
CA ALA A 214 8.83 -1.45 42.51
C ALA A 214 9.83 -2.51 43.00
N SER A 215 11.11 -2.33 42.67
CA SER A 215 12.20 -3.07 43.29
C SER A 215 12.73 -2.22 44.44
N GLU A 216 12.24 -2.54 45.63
CA GLU A 216 12.92 -2.26 46.88
C GLU A 216 14.16 -3.16 46.99
N GLY A 217 15.27 -2.58 47.45
CA GLY A 217 16.08 -3.22 48.49
C GLY A 217 17.10 -4.30 48.11
N ARG A 218 18.36 -3.85 48.09
CA ARG A 218 19.44 -4.36 48.97
C ARG A 218 20.29 -5.56 48.50
N GLY A 219 21.43 -5.20 47.88
CA GLY A 219 22.77 -5.47 48.42
C GLY A 219 23.39 -6.87 48.26
N LYS A 220 24.50 -6.95 47.53
CA LYS A 220 25.84 -7.29 48.08
C LYS A 220 26.91 -7.21 46.99
N VAL A 221 27.97 -6.46 47.28
CA VAL A 221 29.24 -6.39 46.54
C VAL A 221 30.28 -7.14 47.38
N PRO A 222 31.16 -7.97 46.81
CA PRO A 222 32.48 -8.21 47.37
C PRO A 222 33.56 -7.43 46.61
N VAL A 223 34.49 -6.88 47.39
CA VAL A 223 35.55 -5.94 47.04
C VAL A 223 36.89 -6.67 46.80
N GLY A 224 37.69 -6.14 45.87
CA GLY A 224 39.16 -6.22 45.83
C GLY A 224 39.73 -6.47 44.42
N ALA A 225 40.66 -5.70 43.83
CA ALA A 225 41.53 -4.65 44.36
C ALA A 225 42.20 -3.83 43.21
N GLY A 226 42.46 -2.54 43.49
CA GLY A 226 43.53 -1.69 42.93
C GLY A 226 43.30 -1.05 41.55
N VAL A 227 43.65 0.21 41.24
CA VAL A 227 44.41 1.28 41.92
C VAL A 227 44.10 2.62 41.20
N GLY A 228 44.08 3.75 41.92
CA GLY A 228 44.23 5.11 41.38
C GLY A 228 42.93 5.97 41.37
N ALA A 229 42.48 6.52 42.51
CA ALA A 229 42.88 7.83 43.08
C ALA A 229 42.50 9.01 42.15
N SER A 230 41.39 9.71 42.40
CA SER A 230 41.16 10.79 43.41
C SER A 230 41.14 12.14 42.68
N THR A 231 40.27 13.13 42.92
CA THR A 231 39.25 13.38 43.96
C THR A 231 38.50 14.68 43.58
N ALA A 232 37.25 14.78 44.06
CA ALA A 232 36.62 15.98 44.65
C ALA A 232 36.17 17.14 43.70
N GLU A 233 35.04 17.83 43.90
CA GLU A 233 33.99 17.76 44.93
C GLU A 233 32.79 18.65 44.52
N ALA A 234 31.63 18.37 45.15
CA ALA A 234 30.59 19.31 45.61
C ALA A 234 29.70 20.07 44.59
N THR A 235 28.41 20.35 44.83
CA THR A 235 27.40 20.02 45.86
C THR A 235 26.03 20.53 45.34
N ALA A 236 24.94 19.93 45.86
CA ALA A 236 23.58 20.47 46.07
C ALA A 236 22.82 21.09 44.85
N GLY A 237 21.57 20.79 44.56
CA GLY A 237 20.43 20.38 45.37
C GLY A 237 19.21 21.17 44.85
N GLY A 238 18.04 20.55 44.72
CA GLY A 238 16.83 21.29 44.33
C GLY A 238 15.78 20.43 43.64
N GLY A 239 14.79 19.98 44.40
CA GLY A 239 13.76 19.05 43.97
C GLY A 239 12.66 19.61 43.06
N SER A 240 12.11 18.67 42.29
CA SER A 240 10.68 18.44 42.01
C SER A 240 9.74 19.63 41.78
N ARG A 241 9.11 19.65 40.60
CA ARG A 241 7.63 19.65 40.51
C ARG A 241 7.15 19.20 39.14
N ALA A 242 6.18 18.29 39.18
CA ALA A 242 5.39 17.85 38.03
C ALA A 242 4.48 18.97 37.50
N ALA A 243 4.27 18.97 36.19
CA ALA A 243 3.08 19.53 35.55
C ALA A 243 2.79 18.73 34.26
N ALA A 244 1.56 18.24 34.13
CA ALA A 244 0.99 17.76 32.86
C ALA A 244 0.68 18.97 31.93
N PRO A 245 -0.08 18.79 30.83
CA PRO A 245 0.14 18.05 29.60
C PRO A 245 0.31 19.03 28.39
N GLY A 246 0.61 18.56 27.17
CA GLY A 246 0.32 19.32 25.95
C GLY A 246 1.39 19.37 24.85
N LYS A 247 0.88 19.41 23.60
CA LYS A 247 1.50 19.76 22.31
C LYS A 247 3.03 19.72 22.28
N ALA A 248 3.58 18.79 21.49
CA ALA A 248 5.01 18.70 21.17
C ALA A 248 5.62 20.09 20.92
N ARG A 249 6.37 20.59 21.91
CA ARG A 249 7.08 21.86 21.81
C ARG A 249 8.17 21.69 20.76
N LYS A 250 8.13 22.50 19.70
CA LYS A 250 9.22 22.58 18.71
C LYS A 250 10.49 23.00 19.46
N ILE A 251 11.45 22.08 19.57
CA ILE A 251 12.74 22.32 20.22
C ILE A 251 13.52 23.37 19.44
N GLY A 252 13.97 24.41 20.13
CA GLY A 252 14.71 25.50 19.52
C GLY A 252 16.08 25.04 19.02
N ARG A 253 16.52 25.54 17.86
CA ARG A 253 17.79 25.15 17.20
C ARG A 253 19.03 25.22 18.12
N ASN A 254 19.04 26.10 19.13
CA ASN A 254 20.13 26.26 20.09
C ASN A 254 19.90 25.64 21.49
N GLU A 255 18.75 25.01 21.74
CA GLU A 255 18.44 24.36 23.02
C GLU A 255 19.23 23.05 23.19
N LYS A 256 19.34 22.54 24.43
CA LYS A 256 19.98 21.25 24.68
C LYS A 256 19.21 20.13 24.00
N CYS A 257 19.93 19.25 23.33
CA CYS A 257 19.33 18.16 22.58
C CYS A 257 18.65 17.16 23.55
N PRO A 258 17.40 16.72 23.26
CA PRO A 258 16.64 15.85 24.15
C PRO A 258 17.21 14.42 24.24
N CYS A 259 18.15 14.04 23.36
CA CYS A 259 18.83 12.74 23.41
C CYS A 259 19.85 12.60 24.55
N GLY A 260 20.00 13.60 25.42
CA GLY A 260 20.91 13.55 26.56
C GLY A 260 22.40 13.74 26.21
N SER A 261 22.73 14.06 24.96
CA SER A 261 24.14 14.20 24.50
C SER A 261 24.89 15.41 25.07
N GLY A 262 24.22 16.29 25.83
CA GLY A 262 24.78 17.54 26.34
C GLY A 262 25.04 18.63 25.28
N LYS A 263 24.89 18.31 23.99
CA LYS A 263 25.12 19.24 22.86
C LYS A 263 23.86 20.05 22.52
N LYS A 264 24.03 21.21 21.85
CA LYS A 264 22.91 22.01 21.30
C LYS A 264 22.23 21.26 20.14
N TYR A 265 20.91 21.37 19.98
CA TYR A 265 20.10 20.62 19.03
C TYR A 265 20.65 20.68 17.58
N LYS A 266 21.02 21.87 17.10
CA LYS A 266 21.63 22.06 15.76
C LYS A 266 22.98 21.37 15.53
N LYS A 267 23.67 20.95 16.59
CA LYS A 267 24.96 20.23 16.52
C LYS A 267 24.79 18.74 16.80
N CYS A 268 23.54 18.26 16.77
CA CYS A 268 23.15 16.88 17.03
C CYS A 268 22.01 16.54 16.06
N HIS A 269 20.78 16.35 16.55
CA HIS A 269 19.64 15.91 15.73
C HIS A 269 19.06 17.00 14.80
N GLY A 270 19.49 18.25 14.93
CA GLY A 270 19.12 19.36 14.04
C GLY A 270 20.14 19.64 12.93
N MET A 271 21.08 18.71 12.68
CA MET A 271 21.96 18.76 11.51
C MET A 271 21.22 18.13 10.32
N ALA A 272 20.54 18.95 9.53
CA ALA A 272 20.20 18.56 8.17
C ALA A 272 21.48 18.62 7.33
N ALA A 273 21.74 17.57 6.56
CA ALA A 273 22.71 17.60 5.46
C ALA A 273 22.23 18.59 4.38
#